data_AF-A0A954UWT5-F1
#
_entry.id   AF-A0A954UWT5-F1
#
_cell.length_a   1.000
_cell.length_b   1.000
_cell.length_c   1.000
_cell.angle_alpha   90.00
_cell.angle_beta   90.00
_cell.angle_gamma   90.00
#
_symmetry.space_group_name_H-M   'P 1'
#
loop_
_entity.id
_entity.type
_entity.pdbx_description
1 polymer ?
#
loop_
_entity_poly.entity_id
_entity_poly.type
_entity_poly.pdbx_seq_one_letter_code
_entity_poly.pdbx_strand_id
1 'polypeptide(L)'
;VQLLLEAGLDPSAADDKGQTPLHIAIIFERWERDNERDASTFPAIVESLLKHDASTRFEDKEGRTPLELARKVKSSDEIRFYLRKKQEELTDEFQQWRAQKE
;
A
#
# COMPACT_ATOMS: atom_id res chain seq x y z
N VAL A 1 13.13 6.91 -2.12
CA VAL A 1 11.79 6.81 -1.52
C VAL A 1 11.76 7.37 -0.11
N GLN A 2 12.67 6.99 0.81
CA GLN A 2 12.84 7.64 2.13
C GLN A 2 12.86 9.17 2.04
N LEU A 3 13.69 9.73 1.14
CA LEU A 3 13.78 11.18 0.92
C LEU A 3 12.49 11.88 0.43
N LEU A 4 11.56 11.18 -0.24
CA LEU A 4 10.29 11.78 -0.67
C LEU A 4 9.24 11.75 0.46
N LEU A 5 9.25 10.72 1.31
CA LEU A 5 8.33 10.62 2.44
C LEU A 5 8.78 11.51 3.61
N GLU A 6 10.09 11.67 3.81
CA GLU A 6 10.65 12.60 4.80
C GLU A 6 10.42 14.08 4.45
N ALA A 7 10.10 14.38 3.19
CA ALA A 7 9.77 15.74 2.73
C ALA A 7 8.33 16.19 3.09
N GLY A 8 7.57 15.38 3.85
CA GLY A 8 6.19 15.71 4.24
C GLY A 8 5.17 15.58 3.11
N LEU A 9 5.50 14.83 2.06
CA LEU A 9 4.55 14.46 1.03
C LEU A 9 3.48 13.57 1.63
N ASP A 10 2.21 13.93 1.44
CA ASP A 10 1.08 13.13 1.90
C ASP A 10 1.17 11.73 1.26
N PRO A 11 1.42 10.67 2.05
CA PRO A 11 1.57 9.31 1.56
C PRO A 11 0.25 8.72 1.04
N SER A 12 -0.85 9.47 1.18
CA SER A 12 -2.16 9.16 0.64
C SER A 12 -2.55 10.06 -0.55
N ALA A 13 -1.67 10.93 -1.03
CA ALA A 13 -1.95 11.78 -2.19
C ALA A 13 -2.30 10.92 -3.41
N ALA A 14 -3.53 11.07 -3.89
CA ALA A 14 -3.99 10.39 -5.09
C ALA A 14 -3.57 11.18 -6.34
N ASP A 15 -3.12 10.47 -7.37
CA ASP A 15 -2.90 11.07 -8.70
C ASP A 15 -4.22 11.30 -9.45
N ASP A 16 -4.13 11.77 -10.70
CA ASP A 16 -5.29 11.98 -11.58
C ASP A 16 -6.10 10.70 -11.86
N LYS A 17 -5.60 9.52 -11.48
CA LYS A 17 -6.28 8.22 -11.59
C LYS A 17 -6.80 7.70 -10.25
N GLY A 18 -6.76 8.51 -9.19
CA GLY A 18 -7.13 8.08 -7.84
C GLY A 18 -6.06 7.18 -7.19
N GLN A 19 -4.90 7.02 -7.82
CA GLN A 19 -3.86 6.10 -7.37
C GLN A 19 -3.01 6.76 -6.30
N THR A 20 -3.05 6.20 -5.10
CA THR A 20 -2.12 6.53 -4.02
C THR A 20 -0.73 5.95 -4.28
N PRO A 21 0.33 6.41 -3.57
CA PRO A 21 1.67 5.86 -3.68
C PRO A 21 1.75 4.33 -3.53
N LEU A 22 0.85 3.72 -2.73
CA LEU A 22 0.74 2.27 -2.62
C LEU A 22 0.27 1.60 -3.92
N HIS A 23 -0.72 2.17 -4.62
CA HIS A 23 -1.13 1.68 -5.94
C HIS A 23 0.01 1.76 -6.95
N ILE A 24 0.69 2.90 -6.96
CA ILE A 24 1.83 3.15 -7.86
C ILE A 24 2.93 2.11 -7.62
N ALA A 25 3.32 1.86 -6.36
CA ALA A 25 4.33 0.84 -6.04
C ALA A 25 3.98 -0.54 -6.60
N ILE A 26 2.72 -0.97 -6.51
CA ILE A 26 2.26 -2.28 -7.02
C ILE A 26 2.27 -2.30 -8.56
N ILE A 27 1.85 -1.23 -9.22
CA ILE A 27 1.83 -1.13 -10.69
C ILE A 27 3.26 -1.19 -11.23
N PHE A 28 4.17 -0.46 -10.61
CA PHE A 28 5.58 -0.45 -11.00
C PHE A 28 6.26 -1.79 -10.70
N GLU A 29 5.99 -2.43 -9.55
CA GLU A 29 6.48 -3.78 -9.26
C GLU A 29 6.07 -4.75 -10.36
N ARG A 30 4.80 -4.73 -10.74
CA ARG A 30 4.29 -5.58 -11.82
C ARG A 30 4.97 -5.26 -13.15
N TRP A 31 5.11 -3.98 -13.48
CA TRP A 31 5.75 -3.54 -14.72
C TRP A 31 7.22 -3.99 -14.79
N GLU A 32 8.00 -3.82 -13.71
CA GLU A 32 9.40 -4.27 -13.66
C GLU A 32 9.49 -5.80 -13.85
N ARG A 33 8.61 -6.57 -13.19
CA ARG A 33 8.55 -8.03 -13.39
C ARG A 33 8.18 -8.43 -14.81
N ASP A 34 7.21 -7.76 -15.43
CA ASP A 34 6.81 -8.02 -16.82
C ASP A 34 7.93 -7.66 -17.82
N ASN A 35 8.87 -6.80 -17.43
CA ASN A 35 10.05 -6.43 -18.22
C ASN A 35 11.32 -7.21 -17.81
N GLU A 36 11.17 -8.30 -17.04
CA GLU A 36 12.28 -9.14 -16.56
C GLU A 36 13.35 -8.37 -15.76
N ARG A 37 12.92 -7.30 -15.08
CA ARG A 37 13.78 -6.48 -14.22
C ARG A 37 13.64 -6.86 -12.75
N ASP A 38 14.63 -6.45 -11.97
CA ASP A 38 14.66 -6.71 -10.53
C ASP A 38 13.60 -5.86 -9.80
N ALA A 39 12.58 -6.54 -9.28
CA ALA A 39 11.52 -5.95 -8.49
C ALA A 39 11.62 -6.30 -6.98
N SER A 40 12.76 -6.81 -6.51
CA SER A 40 12.98 -7.20 -5.11
C SER A 40 12.97 -6.01 -4.13
N THR A 41 13.09 -4.78 -4.63
CA THR A 41 13.10 -3.56 -3.82
C THR A 41 11.70 -3.04 -3.48
N PHE A 42 10.66 -3.44 -4.22
CA PHE A 42 9.29 -2.97 -4.03
C PHE A 42 8.67 -3.36 -2.68
N PRO A 43 8.86 -4.59 -2.15
CA PRO A 43 8.42 -4.94 -0.80
C PRO A 43 8.91 -3.95 0.27
N ALA A 44 10.19 -3.55 0.22
CA ALA A 44 10.77 -2.60 1.15
C ALA A 44 10.20 -1.17 0.98
N ILE A 45 9.88 -0.78 -0.25
CA ILE A 45 9.19 0.48 -0.56
C ILE A 45 7.79 0.49 0.03
N VAL A 46 7.01 -0.59 -0.17
CA VAL A 46 5.66 -0.74 0.38
C VAL A 46 5.70 -0.73 1.90
N GLU A 47 6.62 -1.48 2.52
CA GLU A 47 6.78 -1.48 3.98
C GLU A 47 7.08 -0.07 4.51
N SER A 48 7.96 0.67 3.83
CA SER A 48 8.29 2.05 4.22
C SER A 48 7.07 2.97 4.12
N LEU A 49 6.29 2.88 3.03
CA LEU A 49 5.05 3.65 2.88
C LEU A 49 4.06 3.35 4.02
N LEU A 50 3.89 2.07 4.37
CA LEU A 50 3.00 1.66 5.46
C LEU A 50 3.48 2.14 6.84
N LYS A 51 4.80 2.28 7.04
CA LYS A 51 5.38 2.87 8.26
C LYS A 51 5.10 4.37 8.37
N HIS A 52 4.91 5.06 7.26
CA HIS A 52 4.55 6.48 7.21
C HIS A 52 3.02 6.71 7.14
N ASP A 53 2.21 5.75 7.61
CA ASP A 53 0.74 5.85 7.61
C ASP A 53 0.10 6.06 6.23
N ALA A 54 0.71 5.49 5.17
CA ALA A 54 0.05 5.39 3.88
C ALA A 54 -1.27 4.63 4.01
N SER A 55 -2.38 5.26 3.65
CA SER A 55 -3.70 4.66 3.76
C SER A 55 -3.87 3.51 2.76
N THR A 56 -4.15 2.32 3.29
CA THR A 56 -4.46 1.09 2.53
C THR A 56 -5.93 0.99 2.12
N ARG A 57 -6.73 2.03 2.41
CA ARG A 57 -8.19 2.02 2.27
C ARG A 57 -8.70 2.84 1.10
N PHE A 58 -7.88 3.73 0.54
CA PHE A 58 -8.30 4.51 -0.62
C PHE A 58 -8.40 3.63 -1.84
N GLU A 59 -9.46 3.83 -2.61
CA GLU A 59 -9.70 3.14 -3.87
C GLU A 59 -9.19 4.00 -5.03
N ASP A 60 -8.61 3.34 -6.03
CA ASP A 60 -8.35 3.97 -7.33
C ASP A 60 -9.65 4.24 -8.10
N LYS A 61 -9.56 4.88 -9.28
CA LYS A 61 -10.74 5.14 -10.13
C LYS A 61 -11.47 3.89 -10.63
N GLU A 62 -10.88 2.70 -10.50
CA GLU A 62 -11.55 1.43 -10.79
C GLU A 62 -12.21 0.82 -9.54
N GLY A 63 -12.24 1.53 -8.41
CA GLY A 63 -12.81 1.06 -7.16
C GLY A 63 -11.95 0.01 -6.47
N ARG A 64 -10.64 -0.02 -6.74
CA ARG A 64 -9.73 -1.02 -6.18
C ARG A 64 -8.86 -0.38 -5.11
N THR A 65 -8.81 -0.99 -3.94
CA THR A 65 -7.80 -0.70 -2.91
C THR A 65 -6.42 -1.22 -3.34
N PRO A 66 -5.32 -0.79 -2.67
CA PRO A 66 -3.99 -1.33 -2.95
C PRO A 66 -3.93 -2.86 -2.81
N LEU A 67 -4.63 -3.44 -1.82
CA LEU A 67 -4.64 -4.89 -1.64
C LEU A 67 -5.37 -5.61 -2.79
N GLU A 68 -6.50 -5.07 -3.25
CA GLU A 68 -7.24 -5.63 -4.37
C GLU A 68 -6.45 -5.53 -5.67
N LEU A 69 -5.77 -4.40 -5.89
CA LEU A 69 -4.86 -4.24 -7.02
C LEU A 69 -3.72 -5.27 -6.97
N ALA A 70 -3.06 -5.44 -5.81
CA ALA A 70 -2.00 -6.43 -5.62
C ALA A 70 -2.47 -7.86 -5.92
N ARG A 71 -3.71 -8.21 -5.55
CA ARG A 71 -4.33 -9.50 -5.92
C ARG A 71 -4.58 -9.61 -7.42
N LYS A 72 -5.12 -8.56 -8.04
CA LYS A 72 -5.44 -8.54 -9.48
C LYS A 72 -4.19 -8.70 -10.34
N VAL A 73 -3.11 -8.00 -10.00
CA VAL A 73 -1.86 -8.07 -10.75
C VAL A 73 -0.94 -9.23 -10.34
N LYS A 74 -1.35 -10.06 -9.37
CA LYS A 74 -0.52 -11.15 -8.81
C LYS A 74 0.86 -10.65 -8.36
N SER A 75 0.87 -9.54 -7.62
CA SER A 75 2.06 -8.95 -7.01
C SER A 75 2.70 -9.93 -6.02
N SER A 76 3.95 -9.65 -5.61
CA SER A 76 4.69 -10.50 -4.67
C SER A 76 3.88 -10.84 -3.41
N ASP A 77 4.12 -12.04 -2.86
CA ASP A 77 3.46 -12.48 -1.63
C ASP A 77 3.82 -11.57 -0.44
N GLU A 78 5.03 -11.00 -0.43
CA GLU A 78 5.49 -10.06 0.59
C GLU A 78 4.67 -8.77 0.60
N ILE A 79 4.43 -8.16 -0.58
CA ILE A 79 3.60 -6.96 -0.70
C ILE A 79 2.18 -7.24 -0.21
N ARG A 80 1.59 -8.37 -0.64
CA ARG A 80 0.25 -8.78 -0.20
C ARG A 80 0.20 -9.03 1.31
N PHE A 81 1.25 -9.61 1.89
CA PHE A 81 1.37 -9.85 3.32
C PHE A 81 1.38 -8.54 4.11
N TYR A 82 2.21 -7.56 3.72
CA TYR A 82 2.28 -6.27 4.42
C TYR A 82 0.97 -5.49 4.37
N LEU A 83 0.33 -5.44 3.20
CA LEU A 83 -0.95 -4.75 3.02
C LEU A 83 -2.06 -5.39 3.87
N ARG A 84 -2.15 -6.72 3.87
CA ARG A 84 -3.11 -7.46 4.69
C ARG A 84 -2.88 -7.20 6.17
N LYS A 85 -1.63 -7.33 6.63
CA LYS A 85 -1.26 -7.12 8.04
C LYS A 85 -1.68 -5.73 8.53
N LYS A 86 -1.42 -4.67 7.77
CA LYS A 86 -1.80 -3.31 8.15
C LYS A 86 -3.32 -3.09 8.20
N GLN A 87 -4.08 -3.74 7.31
CA GLN A 87 -5.55 -3.69 7.37
C GLN A 87 -6.11 -4.42 8.60
N GLU A 88 -5.50 -5.54 9.00
CA GLU A 88 -5.86 -6.29 10.21
C GLU A 88 -5.55 -5.48 11.47
N GLU A 89 -4.36 -4.88 11.58
CA GLU A 89 -3.97 -4.01 12.71
C GLU A 89 -4.94 -2.84 12.91
N LEU A 90 -5.36 -2.16 11.83
CA LEU A 90 -6.36 -1.08 11.89
C LEU A 90 -7.73 -1.58 12.39
N THR A 91 -8.07 -2.83 12.09
CA THR A 91 -9.35 -3.42 12.52
C THR A 91 -9.28 -3.76 14.00
N ASP A 92 -8.16 -4.34 14.46
CA ASP A 92 -7.95 -4.72 15.86
C ASP A 92 -7.88 -3.50 16.78
N GLU A 93 -7.18 -2.43 16.38
CA GLU A 93 -7.15 -1.17 17.13
C GLU A 93 -8.54 -0.56 17.30
N PHE A 94 -9.36 -0.60 16.24
CA PHE A 94 -10.73 -0.08 16.28
C PHE A 94 -11.62 -0.91 17.23
N GLN A 95 -11.50 -2.25 17.19
CA GLN A 95 -12.23 -3.13 18.11
C GLN A 95 -11.79 -2.95 19.56
N GLN A 96 -10.49 -2.80 19.80
CA GLN A 96 -9.93 -2.59 21.13
C GLN A 96 -10.32 -1.23 21.71
N TRP A 97 -10.37 -0.18 20.88
CA TRP A 97 -10.90 1.13 21.26
C TRP A 97 -12.38 1.07 21.63
N ARG A 98 -13.21 0.34 20.87
CA ARG A 98 -14.64 0.13 21.18
C ARG A 98 -14.82 -0.57 22.53
N ALA A 99 -14.07 -1.63 22.78
CA ALA A 99 -14.15 -2.42 24.01
C ALA A 99 -13.70 -1.67 25.28
N GLN A 100 -12.89 -0.61 25.17
CA GLN A 100 -12.51 0.25 26.32
C GLN A 100 -13.53 1.35 26.63
N LYS A 101 -14.51 1.57 25.76
CA LYS A 101 -15.51 2.65 25.87
C LYS A 101 -16.90 2.14 26.28
N GLU A 102 -17.05 0.83 26.47
CA GLU A 102 -18.20 0.16 27.08
C GLU A 102 -17.88 -0.24 28.52
#